data_AF-A0A147GMD3-F1
#
_entry.id   AF-A0A147GMD3-F1
#
_cell.length_a   1.000
_cell.length_b   1.000
_cell.length_c   1.000
_cell.angle_alpha   90.00
_cell.angle_beta   90.00
_cell.angle_gamma   90.00
#
_symmetry.space_group_name_H-M   'P 1'
#
loop_
_entity.id
_entity.type
_entity.pdbx_description
1 polymer ?
#
loop_
_entity_poly.entity_id
_entity_poly.type
_entity_poly.pdbx_seq_one_letter_code
_entity_poly.pdbx_strand_id
1 'polypeptide(L)'
;MQIKGDFSAADLEDLIYRLAKARAQIAPEVPSTREAALEAGVAMMEEDRPSITAAVRVDGTLRIAMRNRGIGWLAAIVDPHTARALGQYMVNSTAEAVDLFTDGDGKRH
;
A
#
# COMPACT_ATOMS: atom_id res chain seq x y z
N MET A 1 10.66 -24.20 -0.77
CA MET A 1 11.82 -23.42 -1.25
C MET A 1 12.52 -22.84 -0.04
N GLN A 2 13.74 -23.29 0.25
CA GLN A 2 14.50 -22.82 1.42
C GLN A 2 15.51 -21.78 0.91
N ILE A 3 15.32 -20.51 1.25
CA ILE A 3 16.29 -19.46 0.92
C ILE A 3 17.51 -19.70 1.83
N LYS A 4 18.51 -20.42 1.33
CA LYS A 4 19.79 -20.67 2.02
C LYS A 4 20.85 -19.73 1.46
N GLY A 5 21.31 -18.81 2.28
CA GLY A 5 22.44 -17.91 2.02
C GLY A 5 22.55 -16.86 3.11
N ASP A 6 23.78 -16.44 3.43
CA ASP A 6 24.04 -15.29 4.31
C ASP A 6 23.76 -14.01 3.52
N PHE A 7 22.49 -13.63 3.43
CA PHE A 7 22.07 -12.39 2.78
C PHE A 7 22.06 -11.25 3.80
N SER A 8 22.67 -10.12 3.45
CA SER A 8 22.44 -8.89 4.22
C SER A 8 21.02 -8.38 4.00
N ALA A 9 20.54 -7.51 4.89
CA ALA A 9 19.25 -6.84 4.71
C ALA A 9 19.18 -6.07 3.37
N ALA A 10 20.29 -5.44 2.96
CA ALA A 10 20.39 -4.72 1.70
C ALA A 10 20.27 -5.65 0.49
N ASP A 11 20.85 -6.85 0.55
CA ASP A 11 20.76 -7.84 -0.54
C ASP A 11 19.33 -8.34 -0.73
N LEU A 12 18.60 -8.53 0.38
CA LEU A 12 17.19 -8.92 0.34
C LEU A 12 16.30 -7.79 -0.18
N GLU A 13 16.55 -6.54 0.20
CA GLU A 13 15.83 -5.38 -0.31
C GLU A 13 16.00 -5.20 -1.83
N ASP A 14 17.23 -5.34 -2.34
CA ASP A 14 17.49 -5.28 -3.80
C ASP A 14 16.77 -6.43 -4.53
N LEU A 15 16.82 -7.64 -3.99
CA LEU A 15 16.13 -8.79 -4.57
C LEU A 15 14.61 -8.57 -4.63
N ILE A 16 14.00 -8.10 -3.53
CA ILE A 16 12.57 -7.78 -3.48
C ILE A 16 12.22 -6.72 -4.52
N TYR A 17 13.02 -5.66 -4.64
CA TYR A 17 12.81 -4.60 -5.64
C TYR A 17 12.84 -5.15 -7.07
N ARG A 18 13.84 -5.98 -7.40
CA ARG A 18 13.98 -6.59 -8.73
C ARG A 18 12.85 -7.55 -9.05
N LEU A 19 12.42 -8.36 -8.08
CA LEU A 19 11.28 -9.26 -8.23
C LEU A 19 9.97 -8.48 -8.42
N ALA A 20 9.76 -7.40 -7.67
CA ALA A 20 8.59 -6.54 -7.84
C ALA A 20 8.52 -5.93 -9.24
N LYS A 21 9.65 -5.44 -9.76
CA LYS A 21 9.75 -4.90 -11.13
C LYS A 21 9.48 -5.96 -12.19
N ALA A 22 10.03 -7.17 -12.02
CA ALA A 22 9.77 -8.28 -12.93
C ALA A 22 8.29 -8.68 -12.91
N ARG A 23 7.68 -8.78 -11.73
CA ARG A 23 6.26 -9.10 -11.57
C ARG A 23 5.36 -8.09 -12.28
N ALA A 24 5.70 -6.80 -12.24
CA ALA A 24 4.96 -5.75 -12.94
C ALA A 24 4.92 -5.90 -14.47
N GLN A 25 5.78 -6.73 -15.05
CA GLN A 25 5.90 -6.94 -16.50
C GLN A 25 5.35 -8.32 -16.94
N ILE A 26 4.87 -9.14 -16.00
CA ILE A 26 4.37 -10.48 -16.27
C ILE A 26 2.86 -10.41 -16.52
N ALA A 27 2.38 -11.27 -17.43
CA ALA A 27 0.95 -11.47 -17.68
C ALA A 27 0.36 -12.54 -16.73
N PRO A 28 -0.87 -12.39 -16.22
CA PRO A 28 -1.73 -11.21 -16.40
C PRO A 28 -1.18 -9.99 -15.66
N GLU A 29 -1.46 -8.80 -16.21
CA GLU A 29 -1.00 -7.54 -15.63
C GLU A 29 -1.45 -7.42 -14.17
N VAL A 30 -0.55 -6.91 -13.32
CA VAL A 30 -0.90 -6.63 -11.93
C VAL A 30 -2.00 -5.56 -11.93
N PRO A 31 -3.18 -5.83 -11.35
CA PRO A 31 -4.25 -4.85 -11.32
C PRO A 31 -3.79 -3.51 -10.76
N SER A 32 -4.04 -2.44 -11.50
CA SER A 32 -3.63 -1.08 -11.16
C SER A 32 -4.69 -0.32 -10.35
N THR A 33 -5.92 -0.83 -10.33
CA THR A 33 -7.02 -0.29 -9.53
C THR A 33 -7.44 -1.28 -8.45
N ARG A 34 -8.09 -0.75 -7.41
CA ARG A 34 -8.61 -1.55 -6.30
C ARG A 34 -9.67 -2.53 -6.79
N GLU A 35 -10.58 -2.06 -7.64
CA GLU A 35 -11.70 -2.83 -8.17
C GLU A 35 -11.19 -4.03 -8.95
N ALA A 36 -10.22 -3.80 -9.85
CA ALA A 36 -9.61 -4.87 -10.62
C ALA A 36 -8.82 -5.86 -9.73
N ALA A 37 -8.21 -5.39 -8.63
CA ALA A 37 -7.53 -6.26 -7.66
C ALA A 37 -8.52 -7.18 -6.92
N LEU A 38 -9.70 -6.65 -6.55
CA LEU A 38 -10.76 -7.41 -5.90
C LEU A 38 -11.37 -8.44 -6.85
N GLU A 39 -11.70 -8.04 -8.08
CA GLU A 39 -12.24 -8.94 -9.12
C GLU A 39 -11.27 -10.10 -9.43
N ALA A 40 -9.97 -9.81 -9.46
CA ALA A 40 -8.93 -10.80 -9.71
C ALA A 40 -8.57 -11.65 -8.47
N GLY A 41 -9.18 -11.41 -7.30
CA GLY A 41 -8.89 -12.12 -6.06
C GLY A 41 -7.43 -11.96 -5.61
N VAL A 42 -6.82 -10.81 -5.86
CA VAL A 42 -5.43 -10.55 -5.47
C VAL A 42 -5.35 -10.49 -3.94
N ALA A 43 -4.53 -11.36 -3.36
CA ALA A 43 -4.29 -11.36 -1.91
C ALA A 43 -3.73 -9.99 -1.48
N MET A 44 -4.45 -9.32 -0.58
CA MET A 44 -3.97 -8.11 0.09
C MET A 44 -3.17 -8.51 1.33
N MET A 45 -2.06 -7.80 1.55
CA MET A 45 -1.29 -7.96 2.78
C MET A 45 -1.75 -6.91 3.78
N GLU A 46 -2.41 -7.36 4.83
CA GLU A 46 -2.74 -6.53 5.98
C GLU A 46 -1.61 -6.55 7.01
N GLU A 47 -1.30 -5.38 7.55
CA GLU A 47 -0.30 -5.22 8.61
C GLU A 47 -0.99 -4.86 9.91
N ASP A 48 -0.84 -5.70 10.94
CA ASP A 48 -1.30 -5.35 12.29
C ASP A 48 -0.40 -4.24 12.85
N ARG A 49 -1.01 -3.13 13.28
CA ARG A 49 -0.35 -1.93 13.83
C ARG A 49 0.74 -1.36 12.91
N PRO A 50 0.36 -0.80 11.74
CA PRO A 50 1.32 -0.24 10.81
C PRO A 50 1.96 1.04 11.38
N SER A 51 3.25 1.26 11.09
CA SER A 51 3.88 2.57 11.30
C SER A 51 3.66 3.41 10.05
N ILE A 52 2.82 4.44 10.16
CA ILE A 52 2.51 5.38 9.08
C ILE A 52 3.04 6.76 9.48
N THR A 53 3.71 7.43 8.55
CA THR A 53 4.18 8.81 8.70
C THR A 53 3.73 9.62 7.50
N ALA A 54 3.30 10.85 7.73
CA ALA A 54 2.86 11.76 6.69
C ALA A 54 3.55 13.12 6.86
N ALA A 55 4.06 13.68 5.77
CA ALA A 55 4.73 14.98 5.79
C ALA A 55 4.43 15.78 4.51
N VAL A 56 4.08 17.05 4.67
CA VAL A 56 3.99 17.99 3.55
C VAL A 56 5.40 18.41 3.15
N ARG A 57 5.69 18.32 1.86
CA ARG A 57 6.98 18.72 1.28
C ARG A 57 6.94 20.21 0.90
N VAL A 58 8.12 20.78 0.66
CA VAL A 58 8.29 22.20 0.28
C VAL A 58 7.54 22.60 -0.99
N ASP A 59 7.28 21.64 -1.88
CA ASP A 59 6.53 21.82 -3.13
C ASP A 59 5.00 21.69 -2.96
N GLY A 60 4.53 21.52 -1.72
CA GLY A 60 3.12 21.35 -1.39
C GLY A 60 2.59 19.93 -1.59
N THR A 61 3.41 18.97 -2.06
CA THR A 61 3.00 17.56 -2.16
C THR A 61 3.00 16.89 -0.78
N LEU A 62 2.14 15.89 -0.61
CA LEU A 62 2.09 15.09 0.60
C LEU A 62 2.89 13.80 0.39
N ARG A 63 3.90 13.55 1.22
CA ARG A 63 4.53 12.23 1.31
C ARG A 63 3.84 11.42 2.40
N ILE A 64 3.35 10.24 2.04
CA ILE A 64 2.84 9.24 3.00
C ILE A 64 3.78 8.05 2.94
N ALA A 65 4.37 7.67 4.06
CA ALA A 65 5.25 6.51 4.18
C ALA A 65 4.71 5.51 5.21
N MET A 66 4.72 4.23 4.85
CA MET A 66 4.27 3.12 5.67
C MET A 66 5.38 2.08 5.80
N ARG A 67 5.63 1.57 7.01
CA ARG A 67 6.49 0.42 7.24
C ARG A 67 5.69 -0.87 7.05
N ASN A 68 5.99 -1.62 6.00
CA ASN A 68 5.53 -2.99 5.82
C ASN A 68 6.60 -3.93 6.37
N ARG A 69 6.29 -4.88 7.25
CA ARG A 69 7.27 -5.73 7.97
C ARG A 69 8.18 -6.51 7.03
N GLY A 70 7.65 -7.04 5.93
CA GLY A 70 8.40 -7.86 4.97
C GLY A 70 9.19 -7.08 3.92
N ILE A 71 8.73 -5.89 3.54
CA ILE A 71 9.25 -5.15 2.36
C ILE A 71 10.05 -3.90 2.77
N GLY A 72 9.92 -3.42 4.01
CA GLY A 72 10.58 -2.20 4.45
C GLY A 72 9.67 -0.98 4.41
N TRP A 73 10.25 0.19 4.17
CA TRP A 73 9.50 1.45 4.04
C TRP A 73 9.00 1.64 2.61
N LEU A 74 7.70 1.88 2.49
CA LEU A 74 7.03 2.21 1.23
C LEU A 74 6.54 3.65 1.33
N ALA A 75 6.84 4.49 0.34
CA ALA A 75 6.43 5.89 0.33
C ALA A 75 5.72 6.25 -0.97
N ALA A 76 4.59 6.93 -0.85
CA ALA A 76 3.88 7.55 -1.96
C ALA A 76 4.01 9.07 -1.89
N ILE A 77 4.14 9.70 -3.07
CA ILE A 77 4.00 11.14 -3.22
C ILE A 77 2.60 11.40 -3.79
N VAL A 78 1.82 12.17 -3.04
CA VAL A 78 0.43 12.51 -3.35
C VAL A 78 0.40 13.97 -3.77
N ASP A 79 -0.23 14.24 -4.91
CA ASP A 79 -0.39 15.59 -5.42
C ASP A 79 -1.29 16.43 -4.48
N PRO A 80 -1.19 17.77 -4.54
CA PRO A 80 -1.92 18.64 -3.61
C PRO A 80 -3.46 18.50 -3.68
N HIS A 81 -4.02 18.18 -4.86
CA HIS A 81 -5.47 18.02 -5.02
C HIS A 81 -5.94 16.76 -4.32
N THR A 82 -5.26 15.63 -4.56
CA THR A 82 -5.57 14.35 -3.89
C THR A 82 -5.33 14.44 -2.38
N ALA A 83 -4.26 15.11 -1.95
CA ALA A 83 -3.97 15.33 -0.53
C ALA A 83 -5.09 16.11 0.17
N ARG A 84 -5.66 17.12 -0.50
CA ARG A 84 -6.80 17.88 0.02
C ARG A 84 -8.05 17.02 0.14
N ALA A 85 -8.37 16.22 -0.89
CA ALA A 85 -9.51 15.31 -0.85
C ALA A 85 -9.38 14.29 0.29
N LEU A 86 -8.18 13.73 0.50
CA LEU A 86 -7.90 12.83 1.62
C LEU A 86 -8.13 13.51 2.98
N GLY A 87 -7.62 14.74 3.15
CA GLY A 87 -7.83 15.53 4.36
C GLY A 87 -9.32 15.78 4.65
N GLN A 88 -10.09 16.15 3.62
CA GLN A 88 -11.54 16.36 3.75
C GLN A 88 -12.27 15.07 4.12
N TYR A 89 -11.91 13.95 3.49
CA TYR A 89 -12.47 12.65 3.83
C TYR A 89 -12.22 12.32 5.31
N MET A 90 -10.98 12.41 5.78
CA MET A 90 -10.62 12.09 7.18
C MET A 90 -11.36 12.96 8.21
N VAL A 91 -11.60 14.23 7.89
CA VAL A 91 -12.38 15.14 8.75
C VAL A 91 -13.87 14.79 8.74
N ASN A 92 -14.41 14.37 7.61
CA ASN A 92 -15.83 14.04 7.46
C ASN A 92 -16.18 12.62 7.89
N SER A 93 -15.21 11.69 7.86
CA SER A 93 -15.38 10.26 8.18
C SER A 93 -15.36 9.97 9.68
N THR A 94 -15.40 10.98 10.55
CA THR A 94 -15.47 10.79 12.01
C THR A 94 -16.88 10.49 12.53
N ALA A 95 -17.86 10.32 11.65
CA ALA A 95 -19.20 9.85 11.99
C ALA A 95 -19.52 8.57 11.20
N GLU A 96 -19.76 7.49 11.95
CA GLU A 96 -19.98 6.10 11.52
C GLU A 96 -18.75 5.40 10.93
N ALA A 97 -18.25 4.40 11.67
CA ALA A 97 -17.20 3.51 11.22
C ALA A 97 -17.72 2.64 10.08
N VAL A 98 -17.58 3.13 8.85
CA VAL A 98 -17.73 2.31 7.64
C VAL A 98 -16.45 1.50 7.52
N ASP A 99 -16.55 0.20 7.73
CA ASP A 99 -15.46 -0.72 7.42
C ASP A 99 -15.20 -0.63 5.91
N LEU A 100 -14.02 -0.14 5.54
CA LEU A 100 -13.62 0.07 4.15
C LEU A 100 -13.59 -1.25 3.36
N PHE A 101 -13.64 -2.40 4.03
CA PHE A 101 -13.48 -3.74 3.48
C PHE A 101 -14.71 -4.64 3.62
N THR A 102 -15.82 -4.12 4.17
CA THR A 102 -17.13 -4.77 4.09
C THR A 102 -18.12 -3.86 3.41
N ASP A 103 -18.82 -4.36 2.40
CA ASP A 103 -20.07 -3.72 1.99
C ASP A 103 -21.04 -3.74 3.19
N GLY A 104 -21.99 -2.82 3.23
CA GLY A 104 -22.95 -2.63 4.34
C GLY A 104 -23.77 -3.87 4.77
N ASP A 105 -23.60 -5.00 4.08
CA ASP A 105 -24.12 -6.34 4.40
C ASP A 105 -23.18 -7.20 5.27
N GLY A 106 -22.02 -6.70 5.70
CA GLY A 106 -21.15 -7.37 6.68
C GLY A 106 -20.40 -8.62 6.17
N LYS A 107 -20.33 -8.80 4.85
CA LYS A 107 -19.50 -9.86 4.24
C LYS A 107 -18.07 -9.37 4.05
N ARG A 108 -17.13 -9.99 4.78
CA ARG A 108 -15.70 -9.80 4.59
C ARG A 108 -15.25 -10.52 3.32
N HIS A 109 -14.58 -9.79 2.43
CA HIS A 109 -13.97 -10.32 1.21
C HIS A 109 -12.48 -10.58 1.40
#